data_AF-A0A7C0YZU1-F1
#
_entry.id   AF-A0A7C0YZU1-F1
#
_cell.length_a   1.000
_cell.length_b   1.000
_cell.length_c   1.000
_cell.angle_alpha   90.00
_cell.angle_beta   90.00
_cell.angle_gamma   90.00
#
_symmetry.space_group_name_H-M   'P 1'
#
loop_
_entity.id
_entity.type
_entity.pdbx_description
1 polymer ?
#
loop_
_entity_poly.entity_id
_entity_poly.type
_entity_poly.pdbx_seq_one_letter_code
_entity_poly.pdbx_strand_id
1 'polypeptide(L)' 'MALINYSLKEITFKIVYYGPAMSGKTTNLRYIYDHLPEKLKGKFTSIATKDERTLFFDFLPLDLGKIKGFTIKLSLYTVP' A
#
# COMPACT_ATOMS: atom_id res chain seq x y z
N MET A 1 9.09 5.28 6.30
CA MET A 1 9.61 4.76 7.58
C MET A 1 9.16 3.32 7.74
N ALA A 2 10.05 2.41 8.15
CA ALA A 2 9.70 1.03 8.47
C ALA A 2 9.21 0.93 9.92
N LEU A 3 8.14 0.17 10.15
CA LEU A 3 7.65 -0.18 11.48
C LEU A 3 8.02 -1.64 11.74
N ILE A 4 8.81 -1.89 12.79
CA ILE A 4 9.29 -3.22 13.14
C ILE A 4 8.51 -3.71 14.36
N ASN A 5 7.76 -4.80 14.18
CA ASN A 5 7.10 -5.52 15.26
C ASN A 5 7.89 -6.80 15.56
N TYR A 6 8.65 -6.78 16.66
CA TYR A 6 9.48 -7.91 17.07
C TYR A 6 8.68 -9.12 17.56
N SER A 7 7.56 -8.88 18.26
CA SER A 7 6.71 -9.96 18.79
C SER A 7 6.09 -10.79 17.66
N LEU A 8 5.66 -10.13 16.59
CA LEU A 8 5.11 -10.79 15.40
C LEU A 8 6.18 -11.19 14.37
N LYS A 9 7.44 -10.76 14.57
CA LYS A 9 8.51 -10.81 13.56
C LYS A 9 8.02 -10.26 12.22
N GLU A 10 7.53 -9.03 12.22
CA GLU A 10 7.00 -8.36 11.04
C GLU A 10 7.68 -7.00 10.83
N ILE A 11 8.02 -6.68 9.59
CA ILE A 11 8.51 -5.37 9.19
C ILE A 11 7.56 -4.80 8.16
N THR A 12 6.94 -3.67 8.47
CA THR A 12 5.97 -3.00 7.61
C THR A 12 6.53 -1.71 7.08
N PHE A 13 6.61 -1.58 5.75
CA PHE A 13 7.01 -0.35 5.08
C PHE A 13 5.80 0.38 4.54
N LYS A 14 5.69 1.67 4.85
CA LYS A 14 4.68 2.55 4.25
C LYS A 14 5.32 3.35 3.13
N ILE A 15 4.78 3.21 1.91
CA ILE A 15 5.22 3.92 0.71
C ILE A 15 4.08 4.82 0.26
N VAL A 16 4.35 6.11 0.14
CA VAL A 16 3.36 7.11 -0.27
C VAL A 16 3.71 7.59 -1.67
N TYR A 17 2.79 7.40 -2.61
CA TYR A 17 2.83 7.99 -3.94
C TYR A 17 2.30 9.41 -3.83
N TYR A 18 3.20 10.37 -3.96
CA TYR A 18 2.92 11.79 -3.83
C TYR A 18 3.15 12.50 -5.17
N GLY A 19 2.37 13.54 -5.42
CA GLY A 19 2.46 14.32 -6.65
C GLY A 19 1.17 15.09 -6.95
N PRO A 20 1.20 16.00 -7.95
CA PRO A 20 0.05 16.80 -8.35
C PRO A 20 -1.17 15.96 -8.72
N ALA A 21 -2.35 16.58 -8.72
CA ALA A 21 -3.55 15.94 -9.26
C ALA A 21 -3.29 15.48 -10.71
N MET A 22 -3.87 14.34 -11.08
CA MET A 22 -3.74 13.73 -12.42
C MET A 22 -2.31 13.33 -12.84
N SER A 23 -1.32 13.32 -11.94
CA SER A 23 0.06 12.88 -12.26
C SER A 23 0.23 11.35 -12.39
N GLY A 24 -0.86 10.57 -12.48
CA GLY A 24 -0.81 9.12 -12.66
C GLY A 24 -0.54 8.28 -11.40
N LYS A 25 -0.79 8.82 -10.20
CA LYS A 25 -0.53 8.15 -8.91
C LYS A 25 -1.41 6.90 -8.72
N THR A 26 -2.73 7.06 -8.87
CA THR A 26 -3.68 5.93 -8.83
C THR A 26 -3.41 4.92 -9.95
N THR A 27 -3.04 5.38 -11.15
CA THR A 27 -2.65 4.50 -12.26
C THR A 27 -1.47 3.61 -11.91
N ASN A 28 -0.46 4.14 -11.21
CA ASN A 28 0.67 3.34 -10.73
C ASN A 28 0.24 2.25 -9.74
N LEU A 29 -0.53 2.62 -8.72
CA LEU A 29 -1.01 1.66 -7.72
C LEU A 29 -1.88 0.57 -8.35
N ARG A 30 -2.73 0.93 -9.31
CA ARG A 30 -3.57 -0.01 -10.07
C ARG A 30 -2.73 -0.95 -10.93
N TYR A 31 -1.76 -0.41 -11.66
CA TYR A 31 -0.86 -1.22 -12.49
C TYR A 31 -0.11 -2.25 -11.64
N ILE A 32 0.43 -1.85 -10.48
CA ILE A 32 1.09 -2.76 -9.54
C ILE A 32 0.12 -3.84 -9.06
N TYR A 33 -1.10 -3.46 -8.66
CA TYR A 33 -2.12 -4.41 -8.21
C TYR A 33 -2.47 -5.46 -9.28
N ASP A 34 -2.68 -5.04 -10.52
CA ASP A 34 -3.12 -5.92 -11.59
C ASP A 34 -2.03 -6.91 -12.03
N HIS A 35 -0.75 -6.53 -11.91
CA HIS A 35 0.39 -7.37 -12.34
C HIS A 35 0.99 -8.23 -11.21
N LEU A 36 0.52 -8.07 -9.97
CA LEU A 36 0.98 -8.89 -8.86
C LEU A 36 0.20 -10.22 -8.78
N PRO A 37 0.88 -11.34 -8.45
CA PRO A 37 0.23 -12.60 -8.15
C PRO A 37 -0.81 -12.45 -7.01
N GLU A 38 -1.97 -13.09 -7.14
CA GLU A 38 -3.06 -13.06 -6.14
C GLU A 38 -2.59 -13.41 -4.72
N LYS A 39 -1.62 -14.32 -4.60
CA LYS A 39 -1.04 -14.72 -3.29
C LYS A 39 -0.27 -13.63 -2.57
N LEU A 40 0.18 -12.59 -3.29
CA LEU A 40 1.05 -11.52 -2.74
C LEU A 40 0.29 -10.23 -2.46
N LYS A 41 -0.88 -10.03 -3.08
CA LYS A 41 -1.66 -8.79 -2.99
C LYS A 41 -2.90 -9.00 -2.12
N GLY A 42 -3.10 -8.12 -1.14
CA GLY A 42 -4.40 -8.02 -0.48
C GLY A 42 -5.40 -7.19 -1.28
N LYS A 43 -6.56 -6.89 -0.69
CA LYS A 43 -7.62 -6.15 -1.36
C LYS A 43 -7.20 -4.70 -1.64
N PHE A 44 -7.27 -4.30 -2.91
CA PHE A 44 -7.21 -2.88 -3.29
C PHE A 44 -8.45 -2.16 -2.72
N THR A 45 -8.23 -1.21 -1.82
CA THR A 45 -9.32 -0.52 -1.12
C THR A 45 -9.22 0.98 -1.37
N SER A 46 -10.31 1.60 -1.82
CA SER A 46 -10.47 3.04 -1.91
C SER A 46 -11.47 3.50 -0.85
N ILE A 47 -11.03 4.33 0.09
CA ILE A 47 -11.89 4.89 1.15
C ILE A 47 -12.24 6.32 0.77
N ALA A 48 -13.50 6.73 0.88
CA ALA A 48 -13.94 8.11 0.66
C ALA A 48 -14.62 8.63 1.93
N THR A 49 -14.10 9.69 2.53
CA THR A 49 -14.73 10.38 3.67
C THR A 49 -15.81 11.34 3.17
N LYS A 50 -16.98 11.36 3.84
CA LYS A 50 -18.15 12.18 3.46
C LYS A 50 -17.96 13.69 3.68
N ASP A 51 -17.09 14.09 4.60
CA ASP A 51 -16.92 15.50 4.95
C ASP A 51 -15.73 16.16 4.21
N GLU A 52 -16.13 17.07 3.32
CA GLU A 52 -15.43 18.22 2.70
C GLU A 52 -14.17 18.01 1.85
N ARG A 53 -13.44 16.91 1.96
CA ARG A 53 -12.43 16.52 0.96
C ARG A 53 -12.51 15.03 0.80
N THR A 54 -12.87 14.57 -0.38
CA THR A 54 -12.86 13.16 -0.73
C THR A 54 -11.39 12.70 -0.73
N LEU A 55 -10.86 12.36 0.45
CA LEU A 55 -9.57 11.71 0.62
C LEU A 55 -9.76 10.28 0.14
N PHE A 56 -9.77 10.11 -1.18
CA PHE A 56 -9.60 8.81 -1.79
C PHE A 56 -8.23 8.30 -1.37
N PHE A 57 -8.23 7.16 -0.70
CA PHE A 57 -7.02 6.53 -0.24
C PHE A 57 -6.93 5.16 -0.88
N ASP A 58 -6.05 5.00 -1.87
CA ASP A 58 -5.78 3.69 -2.45
C ASP A 58 -4.78 2.96 -1.55
N PHE A 59 -5.21 1.84 -0.98
CA PHE A 59 -4.40 0.99 -0.13
C PHE A 59 -4.14 -0.36 -0.79
N LEU A 60 -2.86 -0.70 -0.93
CA LEU A 60 -2.43 -2.03 -1.40
C LEU A 60 -1.42 -2.64 -0.41
N PRO A 61 -1.86 -3.61 0.42
CA PRO A 61 -0.96 -4.40 1.24
C PRO A 61 -0.32 -5.53 0.43
N LEU A 62 1.01 -5.65 0.51
CA LEU A 62 1.79 -6.71 -0.11
C LEU A 62 2.53 -7.53 0.94
N ASP A 63 2.58 -8.84 0.77
CA ASP A 63 3.46 -9.74 1.53
C ASP A 63 4.59 -10.21 0.62
N LEU A 64 5.83 -9.86 0.96
CA LEU A 64 7.02 -10.23 0.17
C LEU A 64 7.70 -11.50 0.68
N GLY A 65 7.10 -12.19 1.65
CA GLY A 65 7.67 -13.35 2.31
C GLY A 65 8.59 -12.97 3.46
N LYS A 66 9.53 -13.87 3.78
CA LYS A 66 10.37 -13.76 4.99
C LYS A 66 11.82 -13.40 4.66
N ILE A 67 12.35 -12.40 5.36
CA ILE A 67 13.78 -12.03 5.35
C ILE A 67 14.32 -12.16 6.77
N LYS A 68 15.35 -12.99 6.96
CA LYS A 68 15.97 -13.25 8.28
C LYS A 68 14.96 -13.55 9.40
N GLY A 69 13.89 -14.27 9.06
CA GLY A 69 12.83 -14.64 10.00
C GLY A 69 11.73 -13.59 10.21
N PHE A 70 11.82 -12.42 9.57
CA PHE A 70 10.76 -11.40 9.59
C PHE A 70 9.90 -11.46 8.33
N THR A 71 8.58 -11.45 8.49
CA THR A 71 7.64 -11.23 7.38
C THR A 71 7.71 -9.77 6.94
N ILE A 72 7.85 -9.53 5.64
CA ILE A 72 7.95 -8.19 5.08
C ILE A 72 6.60 -7.79 4.48
N LYS A 73 6.02 -6.70 5.00
CA LYS A 73 4.80 -6.12 4.47
C LYS A 73 5.05 -4.76 3.84
N LEU A 74 4.49 -4.53 2.65
CA LEU A 74 4.44 -3.20 2.04
C LEU A 74 3.02 -2.67 2.08
N SER A 75 2.89 -1.40 2.40
CA SER A 75 1.64 -0.67 2.37
C SER A 75 1.80 0.53 1.43
N LEU A 76 1.19 0.44 0.25
CA LEU A 76 1.22 1.51 -0.76
C LEU A 76 0.01 2.42 -0.56
N TYR A 77 0.23 3.73 -0.63
CA TYR A 77 -0.77 4.75 -0.38
C TYR A 77 -0.70 5.88 -1.41
N THR A 78 -1.84 6.45 -1.79
CA THR A 78 -1.89 7.73 -2.49
C THR A 78 -3.15 8.51 -2.13
N VAL A 79 -3.11 9.82 -2.39
CA VAL A 79 -4.27 10.71 -2.43
C VAL A 79 -4.36 11.22 -3.86
N PRO A 80 -5.42 10.93 -4.63
CA PRO A 80 -5.52 11.31 -6.03
C PRO A 80 -5.50 12.83 -6.23
#